data_AF-A0A4Y3W5Q1-F1
#
_entry.id   AF-A0A4Y3W5Q1-F1
#
_cell.length_a   1.000
_cell.length_b   1.000
_cell.length_c   1.000
_cell.angle_alpha   90.00
_cell.angle_beta   90.00
_cell.angle_gamma   90.00
#
_symmetry.space_group_name_H-M   'P 1'
#
loop_
_entity.id
_entity.type
_entity.pdbx_description
1 polymer ?
#
loop_
_entity_poly.entity_id
_entity_poly.type
_entity_poly.pdbx_seq_one_letter_code
_entity_poly.pdbx_strand_id
1 'polypeptide(L)'
;MSPAADSVFEALRQAEGLRGETAAIKSANDPPRTLEELQARARLPSEPGYEDHHIVGQFAQNRQQFGSLRIDSPENTVRILVVKHLDINGYYSRANEQYDGRSPRDYLRGKSWDEQTREGLKILRKNGVLK
;
A
#
# COMPACT_ATOMS: atom_id res chain seq x y z
N MET A 1 -12.27 -32.22 -15.20
CA MET A 1 -11.21 -31.78 -16.14
C MET A 1 -10.17 -32.90 -16.23
N SER A 2 -9.32 -32.93 -17.26
CA SER A 2 -8.30 -33.98 -17.41
C SER A 2 -7.12 -33.71 -16.45
N PRO A 3 -6.50 -34.73 -15.83
CA PRO A 3 -5.33 -34.57 -14.96
C PRO A 3 -4.16 -33.80 -15.60
N ALA A 4 -4.03 -33.88 -16.93
CA ALA A 4 -3.03 -33.13 -17.68
C ALA A 4 -3.34 -31.62 -17.73
N ALA A 5 -4.62 -31.24 -17.82
CA ALA A 5 -5.03 -29.85 -17.77
C ALA A 5 -4.78 -29.25 -16.38
N ASP A 6 -5.13 -29.99 -15.32
CA ASP A 6 -4.90 -29.56 -13.93
C ASP A 6 -3.41 -29.32 -13.65
N SER A 7 -2.53 -30.20 -14.15
CA SER A 7 -1.08 -30.06 -14.01
C SER A 7 -0.53 -28.81 -14.71
N VAL A 8 -1.07 -28.46 -15.89
CA VAL A 8 -0.68 -27.24 -16.63
C VAL A 8 -1.15 -25.99 -15.88
N PHE A 9 -2.37 -25.98 -15.34
CA PHE A 9 -2.86 -24.85 -14.56
C PHE A 9 -2.05 -24.63 -13.27
N GLU A 10 -1.65 -25.70 -12.58
CA GLU A 10 -0.78 -25.60 -11.41
C GLU A 10 0.63 -25.08 -11.75
N ALA A 11 1.19 -25.51 -12.88
CA ALA A 11 2.47 -24.97 -13.35
C ALA A 11 2.39 -23.48 -13.71
N LEU A 12 1.29 -23.04 -14.33
CA LEU A 12 1.06 -21.62 -14.63
C LEU A 12 0.94 -20.78 -13.35
N ARG A 13 0.19 -21.24 -12.35
CA ARG A 13 0.07 -20.55 -11.06
C ARG A 13 1.42 -20.39 -10.36
N GLN A 14 2.23 -21.44 -10.35
CA GLN A 14 3.59 -21.38 -9.78
C GLN A 14 4.48 -20.39 -10.55
N ALA A 15 4.42 -20.38 -11.88
CA ALA A 15 5.18 -19.44 -12.69
C ALA A 15 4.74 -17.98 -12.48
N GLU A 16 3.43 -17.73 -12.32
CA GLU A 16 2.88 -16.42 -11.96
C GLU A 16 3.35 -15.97 -10.56
N GLY A 17 3.33 -16.88 -9.58
CA GLY A 17 3.84 -16.63 -8.23
C GLY A 17 5.33 -16.23 -8.24
N LEU A 18 6.18 -17.01 -8.92
CA LEU A 18 7.61 -16.72 -9.06
C LEU A 18 7.88 -15.39 -9.78
N ARG A 19 7.07 -15.03 -10.78
CA ARG A 19 7.16 -13.73 -11.46
C ARG A 19 6.85 -12.58 -10.49
N GLY A 20 5.83 -12.72 -9.64
CA GLY A 20 5.48 -11.75 -8.62
C GLY A 20 6.59 -11.54 -7.60
N GLU A 21 7.13 -12.62 -7.03
CA GLU A 21 8.23 -12.56 -6.05
C GLU A 21 9.49 -11.93 -6.65
N THR A 22 9.86 -12.33 -7.86
CA THR A 22 11.02 -11.78 -8.56
C THR A 22 10.84 -10.28 -8.83
N ALA A 23 9.62 -9.85 -9.20
CA ALA A 23 9.33 -8.45 -9.44
C ALA A 23 9.42 -7.63 -8.14
N ALA A 24 8.92 -8.14 -7.02
CA ALA A 24 9.02 -7.48 -5.71
C ALA A 24 10.48 -7.33 -5.24
N ILE A 25 11.32 -8.33 -5.47
CA ILE A 25 12.76 -8.27 -5.14
C ILE A 25 13.47 -7.23 -6.02
N LYS A 26 13.18 -7.23 -7.33
CA LYS A 26 13.78 -6.27 -8.27
C LYS A 26 13.38 -4.84 -7.94
N SER A 27 12.10 -4.60 -7.67
CA SER A 27 11.61 -3.25 -7.36
C SER A 27 12.04 -2.76 -5.99
N ALA A 28 12.42 -3.64 -5.03
CA ALA A 28 12.76 -3.30 -3.64
C ALA A 28 13.74 -2.13 -3.46
N ASN A 29 14.60 -1.87 -4.45
CA ASN A 29 15.62 -0.81 -4.43
C ASN A 29 15.26 0.41 -5.30
N ASP A 30 14.04 0.49 -5.84
CA ASP A 30 13.58 1.67 -6.55
C ASP A 30 13.69 2.91 -5.67
N PRO A 31 14.21 4.04 -6.20
CA PRO A 31 14.38 5.25 -5.41
C PRO A 31 13.01 5.84 -5.02
N PRO A 32 12.95 6.64 -3.92
CA PRO A 32 11.76 7.40 -3.58
C PRO A 32 11.28 8.26 -4.76
N ARG A 33 9.98 8.52 -4.83
CA ARG A 33 9.32 9.30 -5.91
C ARG A 33 8.54 10.48 -5.33
N THR A 34 8.17 11.44 -6.16
CA THR A 34 7.26 12.52 -5.74
C THR A 34 5.85 11.97 -5.53
N LEU A 35 5.02 12.70 -4.78
CA LEU A 35 3.62 12.32 -4.57
C LEU A 35 2.87 12.20 -5.90
N GLU A 36 3.11 13.15 -6.81
CA GLU A 36 2.51 13.17 -8.14
C GLU A 36 2.92 11.97 -8.99
N GLU A 37 4.20 11.58 -8.98
CA GLU A 37 4.70 10.38 -9.67
C GLU A 37 3.99 9.11 -9.16
N LEU A 38 3.82 8.99 -7.83
CA LEU A 38 3.18 7.84 -7.19
C LEU A 38 1.68 7.77 -7.47
N GLN A 39 0.98 8.90 -7.43
CA GLN A 39 -0.44 9.01 -7.76
C GLN A 39 -0.70 8.77 -9.25
N ALA A 40 0.16 9.29 -10.12
CA ALA A 40 0.07 9.04 -11.56
C ALA A 40 0.24 7.55 -11.87
N ARG A 41 1.19 6.87 -11.21
CA ARG A 41 1.42 5.43 -11.37
C ARG A 41 0.21 4.59 -10.92
N ALA A 42 -0.50 4.99 -9.87
CA ALA A 42 -1.71 4.30 -9.41
C ALA A 42 -2.87 4.33 -10.43
N ARG A 43 -2.86 5.29 -11.36
CA ARG A 43 -3.87 5.41 -12.43
C ARG A 43 -3.61 4.49 -13.62
N LEU A 44 -2.44 3.85 -13.67
CA LEU A 44 -2.08 2.91 -14.72
C LEU A 44 -2.56 1.49 -14.39
N PRO A 45 -2.65 0.57 -15.37
CA PRO A 45 -2.89 -0.85 -15.11
C PRO A 45 -1.92 -1.41 -14.06
N SER A 46 -2.38 -2.40 -13.29
CA SER A 46 -1.59 -3.03 -12.23
C SER A 46 -0.23 -3.51 -12.73
N GLU A 47 0.79 -3.38 -11.89
CA GLU A 47 2.18 -3.65 -12.24
C GLU A 47 2.79 -4.65 -11.25
N PRO A 48 3.39 -5.77 -11.73
CA PRO A 48 4.04 -6.74 -10.85
C PRO A 48 5.12 -6.10 -9.96
N GLY A 49 5.12 -6.44 -8.67
CA GLY A 49 6.06 -5.88 -7.68
C GLY A 49 5.60 -4.58 -7.04
N TYR A 50 4.40 -4.09 -7.39
CA TYR A 50 3.78 -2.88 -6.84
C TYR A 50 2.34 -3.12 -6.40
N GLU A 51 1.89 -2.33 -5.43
CA GLU A 51 0.54 -2.34 -4.88
C GLU A 51 0.04 -0.92 -4.66
N ASP A 52 -1.27 -0.74 -4.79
CA ASP A 52 -1.93 0.52 -4.46
C ASP A 52 -2.10 0.66 -2.95
N HIS A 53 -1.74 1.83 -2.44
CA HIS A 53 -1.76 2.18 -1.04
C HIS A 53 -2.53 3.47 -0.83
N HIS A 54 -3.43 3.46 0.17
CA HIS A 54 -4.21 4.63 0.53
C HIS A 54 -3.49 5.45 1.59
N ILE A 55 -3.24 6.73 1.32
CA ILE A 55 -2.57 7.68 2.24
C ILE A 55 -3.40 7.81 3.53
N VAL A 56 -4.71 8.01 3.37
CA VAL A 56 -5.73 7.89 4.43
C VAL A 56 -6.35 6.51 4.32
N GLY A 57 -6.18 5.68 5.33
CA GLY A 57 -6.54 4.25 5.28
C GLY A 57 -8.03 4.00 4.99
N GLN A 58 -8.31 2.98 4.18
CA GLN A 58 -9.65 2.64 3.68
C GLN A 58 -10.56 1.87 4.65
N PHE A 59 -10.28 1.93 5.97
CA PHE A 59 -11.02 1.18 6.98
C PHE A 59 -12.49 1.62 7.07
N ALA A 60 -13.38 0.72 7.50
CA ALA A 60 -14.83 0.98 7.59
C ALA A 60 -15.17 2.30 8.31
N GLN A 61 -14.45 2.59 9.41
CA GLN A 61 -14.60 3.84 10.13
C GLN A 61 -14.26 5.07 9.29
N ASN A 62 -13.16 5.05 8.55
CA ASN A 62 -12.77 6.17 7.69
C ASN A 62 -13.73 6.32 6.51
N ARG A 63 -14.27 5.21 5.97
CA ARG A 63 -15.34 5.27 4.97
C ARG A 63 -16.61 5.89 5.54
N GLN A 64 -16.98 5.57 6.78
CA GLN A 64 -18.11 6.20 7.46
C GLN A 64 -17.86 7.70 7.72
N GLN A 65 -16.64 8.09 8.11
CA GLN A 65 -16.30 9.46 8.46
C GLN A 65 -16.11 10.37 7.23
N PHE A 66 -15.50 9.87 6.15
CA PHE A 66 -15.08 10.67 5.01
C PHE A 66 -15.77 10.33 3.68
N GLY A 67 -16.50 9.22 3.63
CA GLY A 67 -17.17 8.72 2.43
C GLY A 67 -16.25 7.91 1.51
N SER A 68 -16.81 6.88 0.87
CA SER A 68 -16.06 6.00 -0.04
C SER A 68 -15.45 6.74 -1.23
N LEU A 69 -16.17 7.71 -1.83
CA LEU A 69 -15.66 8.48 -2.97
C LEU A 69 -14.35 9.21 -2.66
N ARG A 70 -14.20 9.72 -1.44
CA ARG A 70 -12.99 10.41 -1.01
C ARG A 70 -11.88 9.43 -0.65
N ILE A 71 -12.23 8.32 -0.01
CA ILE A 71 -11.28 7.26 0.35
C ILE A 71 -10.68 6.62 -0.91
N ASP A 72 -11.50 6.32 -1.90
CA ASP A 72 -11.08 5.65 -3.15
C ASP A 72 -10.57 6.66 -4.20
N SER A 73 -10.40 7.94 -3.83
CA SER A 73 -10.05 8.98 -4.79
C SER A 73 -8.60 8.82 -5.29
N PRO A 74 -8.30 9.20 -6.55
CA PRO A 74 -6.94 9.15 -7.08
C PRO A 74 -5.94 9.98 -6.29
N GLU A 75 -6.40 11.02 -5.58
CA GLU A 75 -5.57 11.87 -4.72
C GLU A 75 -5.18 11.17 -3.41
N ASN A 76 -6.00 10.21 -2.94
CA ASN A 76 -5.71 9.43 -1.74
C ASN A 76 -4.89 8.16 -2.04
N THR A 77 -4.66 7.82 -3.31
CA THR A 77 -4.08 6.53 -3.72
C THR A 77 -2.72 6.71 -4.38
N VAL A 78 -1.73 5.96 -3.92
CA VAL A 78 -0.37 5.92 -4.45
C VAL A 78 0.03 4.49 -4.78
N ARG A 79 0.77 4.27 -5.88
CA ARG A 79 1.31 2.93 -6.18
C ARG A 79 2.73 2.80 -5.67
N ILE A 80 2.93 1.87 -4.75
CA ILE A 80 4.18 1.69 -4.00
C ILE A 80 4.68 0.25 -4.14
N LEU A 81 5.93 0.00 -3.78
CA LEU A 81 6.52 -1.33 -3.84
C LEU A 81 5.85 -2.26 -2.82
N VAL A 82 5.61 -3.53 -3.20
CA VAL A 82 5.02 -4.54 -2.30
C VAL A 82 5.79 -4.61 -0.97
N VAL A 83 7.13 -4.67 -1.01
CA VAL A 83 7.96 -4.77 0.19
C VAL A 83 7.79 -3.57 1.12
N LYS A 84 7.67 -2.35 0.56
CA LYS A 84 7.42 -1.13 1.33
C LYS A 84 6.01 -1.09 1.88
N HIS A 85 5.04 -1.62 1.14
CA HIS A 85 3.67 -1.73 1.62
C HIS A 85 3.57 -2.65 2.84
N LEU A 86 4.29 -3.79 2.84
CA LEU A 86 4.38 -4.68 3.98
C LEU A 86 5.03 -4.00 5.20
N ASP A 87 6.14 -3.27 5.01
CA ASP A 87 6.79 -2.51 6.07
C ASP A 87 5.86 -1.47 6.70
N ILE A 88 5.15 -0.70 5.87
CA ILE A 88 4.18 0.31 6.29
C ILE A 88 3.03 -0.35 7.05
N ASN A 89 2.47 -1.45 6.53
CA ASN A 89 1.40 -2.18 7.21
C ASN A 89 1.84 -2.72 8.58
N GLY A 90 3.07 -3.23 8.67
CA GLY A 90 3.70 -3.63 9.92
C GLY A 90 3.82 -2.46 10.90
N TYR A 91 4.28 -1.30 10.43
CA TYR A 91 4.39 -0.08 11.25
C TYR A 91 3.03 0.39 11.79
N TYR A 92 2.00 0.45 10.95
CA TYR A 92 0.65 0.84 11.35
C TYR A 92 0.01 -0.10 12.37
N SER A 93 0.49 -1.33 12.47
CA SER A 93 -0.05 -2.36 13.35
C SER A 93 0.67 -2.47 14.70
N ARG A 94 1.82 -1.80 14.86
CA ARG A 94 2.65 -1.89 16.07
C ARG A 94 2.51 -0.65 16.95
N ALA A 95 2.22 -0.88 18.23
CA ALA A 95 2.31 0.14 19.26
C ALA A 95 3.72 0.75 19.30
N ASN A 96 3.81 2.06 19.48
CA ASN A 96 5.10 2.74 19.66
C ASN A 96 4.96 4.03 20.47
N GLU A 97 6.08 4.47 21.04
CA GLU A 97 6.13 5.64 21.93
C GLU A 97 5.78 6.96 21.24
N GLN A 98 5.94 7.06 19.92
CA GLN A 98 5.59 8.26 19.15
C GLN A 98 4.07 8.57 19.20
N TYR A 99 3.25 7.58 19.56
CA TYR A 99 1.79 7.72 19.67
C TYR A 99 1.27 7.28 21.04
N ASP A 100 2.01 7.58 22.10
CA ASP A 100 1.63 7.30 23.50
C ASP A 100 1.40 5.80 23.75
N GLY A 101 2.22 4.94 23.13
CA GLY A 101 2.08 3.49 23.24
C GLY A 101 0.93 2.90 22.42
N ARG A 102 0.28 3.68 21.55
CA ARG A 102 -0.73 3.20 20.60
C ARG A 102 -0.10 2.87 19.24
N SER A 103 -0.78 2.03 18.47
CA SER A 103 -0.45 1.88 17.06
C SER A 103 -0.77 3.18 16.32
N PRO A 104 -0.06 3.51 15.22
CA PRO A 104 -0.43 4.67 14.40
C PRO A 104 -1.89 4.59 13.93
N ARG A 105 -2.38 3.38 13.63
CA ARG A 105 -3.77 3.15 13.22
C ARG A 105 -4.76 3.53 14.33
N ASP A 106 -4.49 3.16 15.57
CA ASP A 106 -5.37 3.49 16.69
C ASP A 106 -5.26 4.96 17.09
N TYR A 107 -4.07 5.55 16.99
CA TYR A 107 -3.86 6.98 17.25
C TYR A 107 -4.60 7.88 16.25
N LEU A 108 -4.64 7.48 14.98
CA LEU A 108 -5.30 8.24 13.92
C LEU A 108 -6.83 8.09 13.92
N ARG A 109 -7.35 7.17 14.74
CA ARG A 109 -8.77 6.89 14.85
C ARG A 109 -9.56 8.16 15.21
N GLY A 110 -10.51 8.56 14.37
CA GLY A 110 -11.39 9.71 14.59
C GLY A 110 -10.76 11.09 14.35
N LYS A 111 -9.47 11.14 13.96
CA LYS A 111 -8.82 12.39 13.58
C LYS A 111 -9.33 12.92 12.24
N SER A 112 -9.09 14.20 11.98
CA SER A 112 -9.48 14.85 10.73
C SER A 112 -8.75 14.28 9.50
N TRP A 113 -9.32 14.50 8.31
CA TRP A 113 -8.69 14.08 7.05
C TRP A 113 -7.28 14.63 6.89
N ASP A 114 -7.07 15.91 7.20
CA ASP A 114 -5.79 16.58 7.02
C ASP A 114 -4.73 16.04 7.99
N GLU A 115 -5.12 15.70 9.23
CA GLU A 115 -4.22 15.04 10.17
C GLU A 115 -3.82 13.64 9.70
N GLN A 116 -4.79 12.83 9.22
CA GLN A 116 -4.49 11.50 8.70
C GLN A 116 -3.63 11.57 7.44
N THR A 117 -3.91 12.53 6.54
CA THR A 117 -3.13 12.78 5.32
C THR A 117 -1.69 13.16 5.67
N ARG A 118 -1.51 14.12 6.58
CA ARG A 118 -0.18 14.56 7.02
C ARG A 118 0.63 13.39 7.59
N GLU A 119 0.01 12.55 8.41
CA GLU A 119 0.70 11.41 9.00
C GLU A 119 1.01 10.31 7.97
N GLY A 120 0.08 10.03 7.04
CA GLY A 120 0.30 9.09 5.94
C GLY A 120 1.49 9.51 5.07
N LEU A 121 1.53 10.79 4.64
CA LEU A 121 2.65 11.33 3.87
C LEU A 121 3.97 11.27 4.65
N LYS A 122 3.96 11.55 5.95
CA LYS A 122 5.14 11.42 6.82
C LYS A 122 5.65 9.97 6.87
N ILE A 123 4.75 8.99 6.96
CA ILE A 123 5.10 7.56 6.99
C ILE A 123 5.65 7.10 5.64
N LEU A 124 5.09 7.57 4.52
CA LEU A 124 5.64 7.29 3.18
C LEU A 124 7.08 7.82 3.04
N ARG A 125 7.38 9.02 3.54
CA ARG A 125 8.75 9.56 3.55
C ARG A 125 9.69 8.74 4.43
N LYS A 126 9.26 8.42 5.65
CA LYS A 126 10.04 7.61 6.61
C LYS A 126 10.45 6.26 6.03
N ASN A 127 9.63 5.67 5.18
CA ASN A 127 9.89 4.37 4.55
C ASN A 127 10.66 4.47 3.21
N GLY A 128 11.07 5.68 2.80
CA GLY A 128 11.79 5.90 1.54
C GLY A 128 10.92 5.71 0.30
N VAL A 129 9.60 5.88 0.42
CA VAL A 129 8.67 5.82 -0.72
C VAL A 129 8.49 7.19 -1.34
N LEU A 130 8.30 8.21 -0.50
CA LEU A 130 8.06 9.59 -0.89
C LEU A 130 9.32 10.44 -0.70
N LYS A 131 9.63 11.29 -1.69
CA LYS A 131 10.68 12.32 -1.61
C LYS A 131 10.36 13.44 -0.61
#